data_AF-A0AA88X765-F1
#
_entry.id   AF-A0AA88X765-F1
#
_cell.length_a   1.000
_cell.length_b   1.000
_cell.length_c   1.000
_cell.angle_alpha   90.00
_cell.angle_beta   90.00
_cell.angle_gamma   90.00
#
_symmetry.space_group_name_H-M   'P 1'
#
loop_
_entity.id
_entity.type
_entity.pdbx_description
1 polymer ?
#
loop_
_entity_poly.entity_id
_entity_poly.type
_entity_poly.pdbx_seq_one_letter_code
_entity_poly.pdbx_strand_id
1 'polypeptide(L)'
;MRTNLKVVDNSGAKRVMCIQALKGKKGARLGDTIIASVKEAQPGGKVKKGAVVYGVVVRAAMQRGRCDGSEVKFDDNAVVLVNKQGEPIGTRVFGPVPHELRKKKHVKILSLAEHHCHGFVSSIFDSALRLIQWKHRILFGFFRPPWFPAIDCDASTYCLLVSVFYAEEYYMDEKLSRGFLLP
;
A
#
# COMPACT_ATOMS: atom_id res chain seq x y z
N MET A 1 2.09 -25.90 -10.05
CA MET A 1 1.14 -24.81 -10.38
C MET A 1 -0.15 -25.01 -9.57
N ARG A 2 -0.16 -24.62 -8.29
CA ARG A 2 -1.35 -24.58 -7.39
C ARG A 2 -1.07 -23.62 -6.23
N THR A 3 -0.91 -22.34 -6.52
CA THR A 3 -0.60 -21.32 -5.49
C THR A 3 -1.89 -20.82 -4.85
N ASN A 4 -1.94 -20.87 -3.52
CA ASN A 4 -3.01 -20.25 -2.75
C ASN A 4 -2.71 -18.75 -2.58
N LEU A 5 -3.67 -17.92 -2.93
CA LEU A 5 -3.57 -16.47 -2.92
C LEU A 5 -4.68 -15.91 -2.03
N LYS A 6 -4.35 -14.90 -1.23
CA LYS A 6 -5.35 -14.18 -0.44
C LYS A 6 -6.08 -13.20 -1.35
N VAL A 7 -7.38 -13.04 -1.14
CA VAL A 7 -8.14 -12.00 -1.81
C VAL A 7 -8.15 -10.75 -0.93
N VAL A 8 -7.84 -9.60 -1.52
CA VAL A 8 -7.72 -8.31 -0.81
C VAL A 8 -8.76 -7.30 -1.28
N ASP A 9 -9.96 -7.79 -1.61
CA ASP A 9 -11.10 -6.96 -1.96
C ASP A 9 -12.33 -7.33 -1.11
N ASN A 10 -13.37 -6.52 -1.20
CA ASN A 10 -14.65 -6.76 -0.56
C ASN A 10 -15.64 -7.54 -1.46
N SER A 11 -15.17 -8.34 -2.43
CA SER A 11 -16.04 -9.15 -3.30
C SER A 11 -16.73 -10.31 -2.58
N GLY A 12 -16.22 -10.66 -1.39
CA GLY A 12 -16.69 -11.76 -0.55
C GLY A 12 -15.85 -13.04 -0.68
N ALA A 13 -14.89 -13.11 -1.60
CA ALA A 13 -13.91 -14.20 -1.61
C ALA A 13 -12.81 -13.96 -0.55
N LYS A 14 -12.36 -15.02 0.13
CA LYS A 14 -11.25 -14.95 1.11
C LYS A 14 -9.97 -15.55 0.56
N ARG A 15 -10.07 -16.72 -0.07
CA ARG A 15 -8.93 -17.45 -0.65
C ARG A 15 -9.27 -17.96 -2.03
N VAL A 16 -8.32 -17.80 -2.94
CA VAL A 16 -8.38 -18.33 -4.30
C VAL A 16 -7.14 -19.15 -4.61
N MET A 17 -7.32 -20.15 -5.45
CA MET A 17 -6.24 -20.99 -5.96
C MET A 17 -6.00 -20.66 -7.43
N CYS A 18 -4.77 -20.26 -7.76
CA CYS A 18 -4.39 -19.98 -9.14
C CYS A 18 -4.47 -21.26 -9.99
N ILE A 19 -5.18 -21.16 -11.11
CA ILE A 19 -5.28 -22.19 -12.14
C ILE A 19 -4.26 -21.89 -13.24
N GLN A 20 -4.33 -20.67 -13.80
CA GLN A 20 -3.54 -20.29 -14.97
C GLN A 20 -3.17 -18.81 -14.97
N ALA A 21 -1.96 -18.48 -15.43
CA ALA A 21 -1.56 -17.12 -15.74
C ALA A 21 -1.81 -16.80 -17.22
N LEU A 22 -2.37 -15.64 -17.55
CA LEU A 22 -2.71 -15.29 -18.94
C LEU A 22 -1.48 -14.90 -19.77
N LYS A 23 -0.49 -14.22 -19.17
CA LYS A 23 0.64 -13.62 -19.90
C LYS A 23 1.92 -14.45 -19.93
N GLY A 24 1.98 -15.65 -19.34
CA GLY A 24 3.24 -16.39 -19.26
C GLY A 24 3.14 -17.85 -18.89
N LYS A 25 4.10 -18.65 -19.41
CA LYS A 25 4.24 -20.09 -19.13
C LYS A 25 4.85 -20.39 -17.77
N LYS A 26 5.71 -19.51 -17.25
CA LYS A 26 6.46 -19.70 -15.99
C LYS A 26 5.73 -19.21 -14.72
N GLY A 27 4.51 -18.67 -14.86
CA GLY A 27 3.74 -18.11 -13.76
C GLY A 27 3.45 -16.61 -13.92
N ALA A 28 2.69 -16.06 -12.98
CA ALA A 28 2.28 -14.65 -12.98
C ALA A 28 3.25 -13.79 -12.16
N ARG A 29 3.52 -12.58 -12.64
CA ARG A 29 4.26 -11.57 -11.89
C ARG A 29 3.29 -10.53 -11.32
N LEU A 30 3.82 -9.64 -10.47
CA LEU A 30 3.09 -8.50 -9.92
C LEU A 30 2.37 -7.71 -11.02
N GLY A 31 1.07 -7.53 -10.86
CA GLY A 31 0.15 -6.87 -11.78
C GLY A 31 -0.27 -7.67 -13.02
N ASP A 32 0.10 -8.94 -13.15
CA ASP A 32 -0.47 -9.81 -14.19
C ASP A 32 -1.86 -10.32 -13.80
N THR A 33 -2.68 -10.56 -14.82
CA THR A 33 -3.99 -11.20 -14.67
C THR A 33 -3.85 -12.72 -14.69
N ILE A 34 -4.54 -13.35 -13.76
CA ILE A 34 -4.63 -14.79 -13.58
C ILE A 34 -6.08 -15.26 -13.61
N ILE A 35 -6.26 -16.53 -13.91
CA ILE A 35 -7.50 -17.28 -13.72
C ILE A 35 -7.35 -18.09 -12.44
N ALA A 36 -8.30 -17.97 -11.53
CA ALA A 36 -8.28 -18.63 -10.23
C ALA A 36 -9.63 -19.28 -9.91
N SER A 37 -9.60 -20.31 -9.06
CA SER A 37 -10.80 -20.91 -8.45
C SER A 37 -10.97 -20.43 -7.03
N VAL A 38 -12.19 -20.10 -6.65
CA VAL A 38 -12.51 -19.64 -5.29
C VAL A 38 -12.58 -20.85 -4.36
N LYS A 39 -11.73 -20.89 -3.34
CA LYS A 39 -11.68 -21.97 -2.36
C LYS A 39 -12.48 -21.65 -1.10
N GLU A 40 -12.42 -20.41 -0.65
CA GLU A 40 -13.14 -19.92 0.51
C GLU A 40 -13.83 -18.60 0.16
N ALA A 41 -15.12 -18.48 0.50
CA ALA A 41 -15.92 -17.28 0.30
C ALA A 41 -16.86 -17.08 1.50
N GLN A 42 -17.25 -15.84 1.74
CA GLN A 42 -18.28 -15.47 2.71
C GLN A 42 -19.67 -15.79 2.14
N PRO A 43 -20.61 -16.28 2.99
CA PRO A 43 -22.00 -16.43 2.59
C PRO A 43 -22.60 -15.05 2.28
N GLY A 44 -23.26 -14.90 1.13
CA GLY A 44 -23.83 -13.63 0.67
C GLY A 44 -22.87 -12.71 -0.09
N GLY A 45 -21.62 -13.11 -0.30
CA GLY A 45 -20.68 -12.39 -1.17
C GLY A 45 -21.09 -12.41 -2.65
N LYS A 46 -20.58 -11.45 -3.45
CA LYS A 46 -20.79 -11.41 -4.91
C LYS A 46 -20.25 -12.67 -5.59
N VAL A 47 -19.22 -13.27 -5.01
CA VAL A 47 -18.52 -14.45 -5.55
C VAL A 47 -18.78 -15.67 -4.68
N LYS A 48 -19.20 -16.78 -5.31
CA LYS A 48 -19.49 -18.07 -4.65
C LYS A 48 -18.25 -18.97 -4.60
N LYS A 49 -18.20 -19.87 -3.62
CA LYS A 49 -17.19 -20.93 -3.53
C LYS A 49 -17.25 -21.83 -4.78
N GLY A 50 -16.10 -22.20 -5.31
CA GLY A 50 -15.98 -23.05 -6.51
C GLY A 50 -16.05 -22.29 -7.84
N ALA A 51 -16.45 -21.01 -7.83
CA ALA A 51 -16.49 -20.22 -9.06
C ALA A 51 -15.08 -19.99 -9.63
N VAL A 52 -15.00 -19.98 -10.96
CA VAL A 52 -13.79 -19.58 -11.71
C VAL A 52 -13.86 -18.08 -11.94
N VAL A 53 -12.83 -17.36 -11.49
CA VAL A 53 -12.76 -15.91 -11.51
C VAL A 53 -11.44 -15.43 -12.10
N TYR A 54 -11.43 -14.20 -12.58
CA TYR A 54 -10.20 -13.51 -12.97
C TYR A 54 -9.70 -12.68 -11.80
N GLY A 55 -8.39 -12.57 -11.65
CA GLY A 55 -7.78 -11.77 -10.61
C GLY A 55 -6.49 -11.12 -11.09
N VAL A 56 -6.20 -9.91 -10.58
CA VAL A 56 -4.93 -9.24 -10.79
C VAL A 56 -4.06 -9.43 -9.56
N VAL A 57 -2.80 -9.83 -9.77
CA VAL A 57 -1.84 -10.01 -8.68
C VAL A 57 -1.40 -8.64 -8.16
N VAL A 58 -1.65 -8.37 -6.88
CA VAL A 58 -1.31 -7.09 -6.26
C VAL A 58 -0.07 -7.22 -5.38
N ARG A 59 0.02 -8.27 -4.56
CA ARG A 59 1.20 -8.57 -3.75
C ARG A 59 1.76 -9.92 -4.13
N ALA A 60 3.09 -10.01 -4.14
CA ALA A 60 3.81 -11.24 -4.45
C ALA A 60 5.09 -11.34 -3.62
N ALA A 61 5.38 -12.54 -3.13
CA ALA A 61 6.62 -12.87 -2.45
C ALA A 61 7.83 -12.96 -3.39
N MET A 62 7.57 -13.07 -4.70
CA MET A 62 8.61 -12.99 -5.72
C MET A 62 9.03 -11.53 -5.90
N GLN A 63 10.33 -11.27 -5.75
CA GLN A 63 10.89 -9.94 -5.92
C GLN A 63 10.74 -9.42 -7.36
N ARG A 64 10.46 -8.12 -7.48
CA ARG A 64 10.41 -7.42 -8.76
C ARG A 64 11.36 -6.22 -8.71
N GLY A 65 12.43 -6.29 -9.50
CA GLY A 65 13.29 -5.14 -9.74
C GLY A 65 12.59 -4.06 -10.55
N ARG A 66 12.82 -2.81 -10.15
CA ARG A 66 12.37 -1.59 -10.82
C ARG A 66 13.51 -0.98 -11.66
N CYS A 67 13.21 0.08 -12.40
CA CYS A 67 14.16 0.76 -13.27
C CYS A 67 15.22 1.58 -12.51
N ASP A 68 14.89 2.03 -11.30
CA ASP A 68 15.78 2.71 -10.36
C ASP A 68 16.70 1.75 -9.60
N GLY A 69 16.62 0.44 -9.86
CA GLY A 69 17.44 -0.58 -9.20
C GLY A 69 16.87 -1.05 -7.85
N SER A 70 15.86 -0.37 -7.29
CA SER A 70 15.16 -0.87 -6.11
C SER A 70 14.34 -2.13 -6.43
N GLU A 71 14.21 -3.02 -5.45
CA GLU A 71 13.40 -4.22 -5.56
C GLU A 71 12.16 -4.12 -4.66
N VAL A 72 11.03 -4.60 -5.17
CA VAL A 72 9.79 -4.73 -4.40
C VAL A 72 9.52 -6.19 -4.09
N LYS A 73 9.31 -6.49 -2.81
CA LYS A 73 8.92 -7.81 -2.31
C LYS A 73 7.89 -7.64 -1.20
N PHE A 74 6.89 -8.50 -1.20
CA PHE A 74 5.87 -8.56 -0.15
C PHE A 74 5.98 -9.89 0.63
N ASP A 75 5.44 -9.92 1.84
CA ASP A 75 5.46 -11.15 2.64
C ASP A 75 4.43 -12.17 2.15
N ASP A 76 3.29 -11.70 1.64
CA ASP A 76 2.20 -12.55 1.17
C ASP A 76 1.84 -12.36 -0.31
N ASN A 77 1.22 -13.40 -0.87
CA ASN A 77 0.70 -13.37 -2.23
C ASN A 77 -0.80 -13.03 -2.18
N ALA A 78 -1.17 -11.92 -2.81
CA ALA A 78 -2.53 -11.41 -2.77
C ALA A 78 -3.03 -10.94 -4.14
N VAL A 79 -4.35 -11.04 -4.34
CA VAL A 79 -5.02 -10.70 -5.58
C VAL A 79 -6.29 -9.89 -5.35
N VAL A 80 -6.64 -9.06 -6.33
CA VAL A 80 -7.94 -8.39 -6.44
C VAL A 80 -8.72 -9.05 -7.55
N LEU A 81 -10.00 -9.34 -7.33
CA LEU A 81 -10.84 -9.97 -8.35
C LEU A 81 -11.28 -8.94 -9.39
N VAL A 82 -11.22 -9.37 -10.65
CA VAL A 82 -11.58 -8.54 -11.80
C VAL A 82 -12.58 -9.24 -12.71
N ASN A 83 -13.33 -8.46 -13.46
CA ASN A 83 -14.13 -8.97 -14.58
C ASN A 83 -13.24 -9.31 -15.78
N LYS A 84 -13.85 -9.83 -16.86
CA LYS A 84 -13.14 -10.15 -18.11
C LYS A 84 -12.54 -8.92 -18.79
N GLN A 85 -13.12 -7.75 -18.51
CA GLN A 85 -12.70 -6.44 -19.02
C GLN A 85 -11.52 -5.84 -18.22
N GLY A 86 -11.09 -6.48 -17.12
CA GLY A 86 -9.97 -6.04 -16.28
C GLY A 86 -10.33 -4.99 -15.23
N GLU A 87 -11.61 -4.79 -14.95
CA GLU A 87 -12.14 -3.88 -13.94
C GLU A 87 -12.40 -4.63 -12.63
N PRO A 88 -12.16 -4.00 -11.47
CA PRO A 88 -12.36 -4.63 -10.17
C PRO A 88 -13.85 -4.92 -9.89
N ILE A 89 -14.12 -6.10 -9.33
CA ILE A 89 -15.47 -6.51 -8.90
C ILE A 89 -15.82 -5.90 -7.52
N GLY A 90 -14.80 -5.79 -6.67
CA GLY A 90 -14.89 -5.12 -5.38
C GLY A 90 -14.91 -3.59 -5.52
N THR A 91 -15.48 -2.94 -4.52
CA THR A 91 -15.52 -1.47 -4.40
C THR A 91 -14.32 -0.93 -3.62
N ARG A 92 -13.65 -1.76 -2.81
CA ARG A 92 -12.52 -1.34 -1.97
C ARG A 92 -11.44 -2.41 -1.96
N VAL A 93 -10.18 -1.98 -1.94
CA VAL A 93 -9.00 -2.85 -1.90
C VAL A 93 -8.24 -2.62 -0.60
N PHE A 94 -7.91 -3.71 0.08
CA PHE A 94 -7.29 -3.70 1.40
C PHE A 94 -5.77 -3.91 1.36
N GLY A 95 -5.08 -3.12 2.19
CA GLY A 95 -3.64 -3.24 2.41
C GLY A 95 -2.80 -2.53 1.34
N PRO A 96 -1.46 -2.71 1.40
CA PRO A 96 -0.54 -1.99 0.54
C PRO A 96 -0.64 -2.44 -0.92
N VAL A 97 -0.63 -1.45 -1.82
CA VAL A 97 -0.72 -1.65 -3.26
C VAL A 97 0.48 -1.02 -3.99
N PRO A 98 1.21 -1.79 -4.81
CA PRO A 98 2.37 -1.30 -5.57
C PRO A 98 1.98 -0.37 -6.73
N HIS A 99 2.75 0.70 -6.94
CA HIS A 99 2.56 1.67 -8.02
C HIS A 99 2.71 1.07 -9.44
N GLU A 100 3.37 -0.08 -9.55
CA GLU A 100 3.61 -0.84 -10.77
C GLU A 100 2.33 -1.20 -11.53
N LEU A 101 1.19 -1.27 -10.84
CA LEU A 101 -0.12 -1.47 -11.45
C LEU A 101 -0.48 -0.38 -12.47
N ARG A 102 0.06 0.84 -12.33
CA ARG A 102 -0.12 1.93 -13.29
C ARG A 102 0.48 1.59 -14.65
N LYS A 103 1.69 1.00 -14.67
CA LYS A 103 2.37 0.56 -15.90
C LYS A 103 1.58 -0.54 -16.63
N LYS A 104 0.79 -1.33 -15.89
CA LYS A 104 -0.06 -2.39 -16.43
C LYS A 104 -1.50 -1.98 -16.70
N LYS A 105 -1.80 -0.67 -16.70
CA LYS A 105 -3.13 -0.08 -16.99
C LYS A 105 -4.23 -0.46 -15.99
N HIS A 106 -3.88 -0.90 -14.78
CA HIS A 106 -4.85 -1.19 -13.70
C HIS A 106 -5.08 0.05 -12.81
N VAL A 107 -5.33 1.21 -13.42
CA VAL A 107 -5.46 2.50 -12.71
C VAL A 107 -6.64 2.50 -11.74
N LYS A 108 -7.76 1.89 -12.12
CA LYS A 108 -8.94 1.80 -11.24
C LYS A 108 -8.63 1.09 -9.91
N ILE A 109 -7.79 0.05 -9.92
CA ILE A 109 -7.41 -0.68 -8.70
C ILE A 109 -6.58 0.21 -7.77
N LEU A 110 -5.70 1.05 -8.34
CA LEU A 110 -4.94 2.02 -7.56
C LEU A 110 -5.90 3.03 -6.90
N SER A 111 -6.84 3.61 -7.65
CA SER A 111 -7.78 4.59 -7.10
C SER A 111 -8.66 4.07 -5.95
N LEU A 112 -8.86 2.75 -5.84
CA LEU A 112 -9.66 2.11 -4.79
C LEU A 112 -8.83 1.65 -3.58
N ALA A 113 -7.51 1.80 -3.65
CA ALA A 113 -6.60 1.36 -2.60
C ALA A 113 -6.49 2.41 -1.49
N GLU A 114 -6.46 1.94 -0.24
CA GLU A 114 -6.28 2.82 0.92
C GLU A 114 -4.83 3.32 1.07
N HIS A 115 -3.87 2.46 0.74
CA HIS A 115 -2.45 2.76 0.92
C HIS A 115 -1.65 2.39 -0.32
N HIS A 116 -0.97 3.38 -0.88
CA HIS A 116 -0.04 3.22 -1.98
C HIS A 116 1.38 3.02 -1.48
N CYS A 117 2.06 2.00 -1.99
CA CYS A 117 3.50 1.88 -1.79
C CYS A 117 4.23 2.77 -2.81
N HIS A 118 4.46 4.03 -2.42
CA HIS A 118 5.55 4.81 -2.99
C HIS A 118 6.82 4.18 -2.44
N GLY A 119 7.56 3.45 -3.28
CA GLY A 119 8.62 2.59 -2.76
C GLY A 119 9.89 3.36 -2.42
N PHE A 120 9.77 4.31 -1.53
CA PHE A 120 10.86 4.87 -0.77
C PHE A 120 10.68 4.42 0.68
N VAL A 121 11.61 3.57 1.10
CA VAL A 121 11.98 3.27 2.47
C VAL A 121 11.02 2.44 3.34
N SER A 122 11.23 1.12 3.37
CA SER A 122 10.82 0.30 4.53
C SER A 122 12.01 -0.30 5.31
N SER A 123 13.25 0.08 5.02
CA SER A 123 14.42 -0.44 5.75
C SER A 123 15.21 0.61 6.54
N ILE A 124 15.14 1.91 6.18
CA ILE A 124 15.92 2.97 6.86
C ILE A 124 15.04 3.86 7.77
N PHE A 125 13.75 4.00 7.49
CA PHE A 125 12.88 4.93 8.21
C PHE A 125 12.32 4.37 9.54
N ASP A 126 12.23 3.05 9.74
CA ASP A 126 11.77 2.46 11.02
C ASP A 126 12.84 2.59 12.13
N SER A 127 14.12 2.61 11.75
CA SER A 127 15.22 2.84 12.71
C SER A 127 15.39 4.32 13.06
N ALA A 128 15.24 5.22 12.08
CA ALA A 128 15.39 6.66 12.30
C ALA A 128 14.25 7.27 13.14
N LEU A 129 13.00 6.84 12.93
CA LEU A 129 11.86 7.36 13.70
C LEU A 129 11.90 6.93 15.17
N ARG A 130 12.39 5.71 15.46
CA ARG A 130 12.64 5.23 16.83
C ARG A 130 13.74 6.03 17.53
N LEU A 131 14.78 6.44 16.79
CA LEU A 131 15.83 7.31 17.32
C LEU A 131 15.34 8.73 17.59
N ILE A 132 14.49 9.30 16.73
CA ILE A 132 13.93 10.65 16.92
C ILE A 132 12.95 10.67 18.11
N GLN A 133 12.10 9.65 18.27
CA GLN A 133 11.23 9.54 19.46
C GLN A 133 12.02 9.25 20.75
N TRP A 134 13.14 8.53 20.67
CA TRP A 134 14.02 8.30 21.83
C TRP A 134 14.81 9.56 22.21
N LYS A 135 15.29 10.32 21.23
CA LYS A 135 16.04 11.57 21.45
C LYS A 135 15.16 12.67 22.04
N HIS A 136 13.90 12.79 21.62
CA HIS A 136 12.92 13.71 22.25
C HIS A 136 12.56 13.32 23.70
N ARG A 137 12.62 12.04 24.05
CA ARG A 137 12.38 11.56 25.42
C ARG A 137 13.59 11.73 26.36
N ILE A 138 14.78 11.92 25.79
CA ILE A 138 16.02 12.18 26.56
C ILE A 138 16.31 13.68 26.67
N LEU A 139 15.99 14.50 25.67
CA LEU A 139 16.26 15.95 25.73
C LEU A 139 15.24 16.77 26.54
N PHE A 140 14.07 16.22 26.87
CA PHE A 140 13.07 16.91 27.71
C PHE A 140 13.01 16.40 29.16
N GLY A 141 13.96 15.57 29.58
CA GLY A 141 14.17 15.21 30.97
C GLY A 141 15.36 15.99 31.55
N PHE A 142 15.09 16.86 32.53
CA PHE A 142 16.07 17.53 33.39
C PHE A 142 16.96 18.61 32.75
N PHE A 143 16.42 19.82 32.54
CA PHE A 143 17.00 21.06 33.09
C PHE A 143 16.03 22.24 32.88
N ARG A 144 15.50 22.81 33.97
CA ARG A 144 14.78 24.09 33.93
C ARG A 144 15.73 25.14 34.51
N PRO A 145 16.39 25.98 33.71
CA PRO A 145 17.26 27.03 34.24
C PRO A 145 16.42 28.08 35.00
N PRO A 146 16.87 28.59 36.16
CA PRO A 146 16.07 29.41 37.07
C PRO A 146 15.80 30.86 36.60
N TRP A 147 16.10 31.19 35.34
CA TRP A 147 16.02 32.57 34.82
C TRP A 147 15.03 32.76 33.66
N PHE A 148 14.28 31.72 33.28
CA PHE A 148 13.25 31.87 32.24
C PHE A 148 11.97 32.47 32.83
N PRO A 149 11.52 33.65 32.36
CA PRO A 149 10.26 34.21 32.81
C PRO A 149 9.11 33.31 32.37
N ALA A 150 8.15 33.10 33.27
CA ALA A 150 6.90 32.42 32.98
C ALA A 150 6.09 33.27 32.00
N ILE A 151 6.30 33.03 30.71
CA ILE A 151 5.35 33.44 29.69
C ILE A 151 4.47 32.21 29.48
N ASP A 152 3.21 32.34 29.88
CA ASP A 152 2.15 31.38 29.59
C ASP A 152 1.93 31.33 28.06
N CYS A 153 2.78 30.59 27.36
CA CYS A 153 2.53 30.16 26.00
C CYS A 153 1.77 28.85 26.06
N ASP A 154 0.45 28.96 25.92
CA ASP A 154 -0.50 27.87 25.83
C ASP A 154 -0.04 26.81 24.81
N ALA A 155 -0.32 25.53 25.08
CA ALA A 155 0.16 24.34 24.36
C ALA A 155 -0.26 24.29 22.86
N SER A 156 -0.99 25.29 22.38
CA SER A 156 -1.44 25.45 21.01
C SER A 156 -0.31 25.79 20.02
N THR A 157 0.70 26.58 20.41
CA THR A 157 1.71 27.08 19.45
C THR A 157 2.73 26.02 19.03
N TYR A 158 3.09 25.09 19.93
CA TYR A 158 3.96 23.96 19.60
C TYR A 158 3.23 22.91 18.76
N CYS A 159 1.93 22.72 18.99
CA CYS A 159 1.11 21.81 18.20
C CYS A 159 0.97 22.31 16.74
N LEU A 160 0.85 23.63 16.56
CA LEU A 160 0.79 24.28 15.24
C LEU A 160 2.10 24.18 14.45
N LEU A 161 3.26 24.33 15.08
CA LEU A 161 4.55 24.20 14.38
C LEU A 161 4.82 22.77 13.88
N VAL A 162 4.45 21.75 14.66
CA VAL A 162 4.60 20.34 14.25
C VAL A 162 3.59 19.97 13.16
N SER A 163 2.38 20.51 13.19
CA SER A 163 1.39 20.29 12.14
C SER A 163 1.68 21.05 10.85
N VAL A 164 2.29 22.24 10.91
CA VAL A 164 2.74 22.98 9.71
C VAL A 164 3.93 22.29 9.03
N PHE A 165 4.90 21.77 9.80
CA PHE A 165 6.02 20.99 9.23
C PHE A 165 5.56 19.67 8.60
N TYR A 166 4.64 18.94 9.24
CA TYR A 166 4.06 17.72 8.64
C TYR A 166 3.17 18.03 7.44
N ALA A 167 2.47 19.16 7.44
CA ALA A 167 1.61 19.57 6.32
C ALA A 167 2.44 19.96 5.07
N GLU A 168 3.60 20.60 5.22
CA GLU A 168 4.46 20.93 4.07
C GLU A 168 5.08 19.69 3.41
N GLU A 169 5.54 18.71 4.19
CA GLU A 169 6.06 17.45 3.62
C GLU A 169 4.97 16.64 2.91
N TYR A 170 3.76 16.56 3.48
CA TYR A 170 2.64 15.85 2.85
C TYR A 170 2.10 16.56 1.60
N TYR A 171 2.08 17.89 1.58
CA TYR A 171 1.57 18.67 0.45
C TYR A 171 2.56 18.68 -0.73
N MET A 172 3.87 18.58 -0.47
CA MET A 172 4.88 18.46 -1.52
C MET A 172 4.83 17.09 -2.22
N ASP A 173 4.55 16.01 -1.47
CA ASP A 173 4.42 14.66 -2.05
C ASP A 173 3.10 14.48 -2.84
N GLU A 174 2.02 15.17 -2.43
CA GLU A 174 0.75 15.18 -3.18
C GLU A 174 0.83 16.01 -4.48
N LYS A 175 1.63 17.08 -4.53
CA LYS A 175 1.88 17.86 -5.76
C LYS A 175 2.78 17.13 -6.76
N LEU A 176 3.79 16.39 -6.29
CA LEU A 176 4.67 15.60 -7.16
C LEU A 176 3.97 14.37 -7.76
N SER A 177 3.04 13.77 -7.00
CA SER A 177 2.26 12.61 -7.45
C SER A 177 1.09 12.94 -8.40
N ARG A 178 0.64 14.21 -8.45
CA ARG A 178 -0.44 14.68 -9.34
C ARG A 178 0.00 15.29 -10.67
N GLY A 179 1.30 15.39 -10.95
CA GLY A 179 1.78 15.76 -12.29
C GLY A 179 1.29 17.13 -12.78
N PHE A 180 1.24 18.14 -11.90
CA PHE A 180 1.07 19.52 -12.32
C PHE A 180 2.40 20.03 -12.88
N LEU A 181 2.46 20.19 -14.21
CA LEU A 181 3.39 21.14 -14.84
C LEU A 181 3.00 22.54 -14.33
N LEU A 182 3.90 23.19 -13.59
CA LEU A 182 3.76 24.61 -13.30
C LEU A 182 4.18 25.42 -14.55
N PRO A 183 3.54 26.58 -14.81
CA PRO A 183 3.82 27.44 -15.97
C PRO A 183 5.22 28.08 -15.93
#